data_AF-A0A651FHM2-F1
#
_entry.id   AF-A0A651FHM2-F1
#
_cell.length_a   1.000
_cell.length_b   1.000
_cell.length_c   1.000
_cell.angle_alpha   90.00
_cell.angle_beta   90.00
_cell.angle_gamma   90.00
#
_symmetry.space_group_name_H-M   'P 1'
#
loop_
_entity.id
_entity.type
_entity.pdbx_description
1 polymer ?
#
loop_
_entity_poly.entity_id
_entity_poly.type
_entity_poly.pdbx_seq_one_letter_code
_entity_poly.pdbx_strand_id
1 'polypeptide(L)'
;MGEERDKLIRQTGGRVSAKDDVQAYREYMRLRAESGNLPPHMQKLIEQMQTDADTAADAADAAADNAAQETAAPPREIDVNDVLYRSPYKGWLVDQNYLRQTENAAKEIWTIIPLLTFAVQPDSVLFQGVNAGIQRGCKHKIFMPDTPEVHKNIAEYIRLHRPLPGQVEFILIPDDEYVFHTVLSLYNPQSDNPTAIEYLPAEHLATWVRMDEDYTRRIINAAKIVLRKFRNGSYILTESILRHIQDDK
;
A
#
# COMPACT_ATOMS: atom_id res chain seq x y z
N MET A 1 -2.31 14.52 -16.90
CA MET A 1 -2.38 13.24 -16.14
C MET A 1 -3.81 12.86 -15.76
N GLY A 2 -4.70 13.79 -15.36
CA GLY A 2 -6.10 13.45 -15.03
C GLY A 2 -6.99 13.07 -16.22
N GLU A 3 -6.87 13.77 -17.36
CA GLU A 3 -7.77 13.55 -18.52
C GLU A 3 -7.52 12.24 -19.28
N GLU A 4 -6.28 11.75 -19.35
CA GLU A 4 -5.98 10.46 -19.98
C GLU A 4 -6.46 9.27 -19.14
N ARG A 5 -6.38 9.40 -17.81
CA ARG A 5 -6.89 8.41 -16.86
C ARG A 5 -8.41 8.26 -16.95
N ASP A 6 -9.14 9.37 -17.01
CA ASP A 6 -10.60 9.36 -17.14
C ASP A 6 -11.07 8.80 -18.49
N LYS A 7 -10.28 9.01 -19.55
CA LYS A 7 -10.53 8.43 -20.88
C LYS A 7 -10.34 6.91 -20.88
N LEU A 8 -9.30 6.42 -20.20
CA LEU A 8 -8.99 5.00 -20.10
C LEU A 8 -10.02 4.24 -19.24
N ILE A 9 -10.43 4.80 -18.10
CA ILE A 9 -11.45 4.23 -17.20
C ILE A 9 -12.82 4.09 -17.90
N ARG A 10 -13.19 5.08 -18.74
CA ARG A 10 -14.42 5.02 -19.55
C ARG A 10 -14.33 3.98 -20.67
N GLN A 11 -13.14 3.73 -21.22
CA GLN A 11 -12.94 2.76 -22.31
C GLN A 11 -12.89 1.31 -21.82
N THR A 12 -12.46 1.06 -20.59
CA THR A 12 -12.29 -0.30 -20.03
C THR A 12 -13.46 -0.80 -19.18
N GLY A 13 -14.53 0.00 -19.03
CA GLY A 13 -15.74 -0.41 -18.31
C GLY A 13 -15.53 -0.68 -16.82
N GLY A 14 -14.57 -0.02 -16.18
CA GLY A 14 -14.30 -0.17 -14.75
C GLY A 14 -13.60 -1.48 -14.36
N ARG A 15 -12.91 -2.16 -15.28
CA ARG A 15 -11.95 -3.22 -14.93
C ARG A 15 -10.54 -2.72 -15.17
N VAL A 16 -9.97 -2.09 -14.15
CA VAL A 16 -8.54 -1.83 -14.07
C VAL A 16 -7.88 -3.14 -13.66
N SER A 17 -6.94 -3.64 -14.47
CA SER A 17 -6.24 -4.89 -14.21
C SER A 17 -5.28 -4.70 -13.02
N ALA A 18 -5.04 -5.73 -12.22
CA ALA A 18 -3.99 -5.71 -11.20
C ALA A 18 -2.61 -5.32 -11.79
N LYS A 19 -2.40 -5.53 -13.10
CA LYS A 19 -1.21 -5.06 -13.83
C LYS A 19 -1.16 -3.53 -13.93
N ASP A 20 -2.29 -2.87 -14.15
CA ASP A 20 -2.39 -1.42 -14.29
C ASP A 20 -2.14 -0.73 -12.93
N ASP A 21 -2.59 -1.34 -11.83
CA ASP A 21 -2.34 -0.85 -10.46
C ASP A 21 -0.86 -0.94 -10.05
N VAL A 22 -0.20 -2.06 -10.39
CA VAL A 22 1.24 -2.25 -10.17
C VAL A 22 2.05 -1.24 -10.99
N GLN A 23 1.62 -0.97 -12.22
CA GLN A 23 2.29 0.00 -13.11
C GLN A 23 2.13 1.44 -12.60
N ALA A 24 0.94 1.82 -12.13
CA ALA A 24 0.72 3.13 -11.51
C ALA A 24 1.57 3.35 -10.25
N TYR A 25 1.72 2.33 -9.42
CA TYR A 25 2.56 2.39 -8.23
C TYR A 25 4.06 2.50 -8.56
N ARG A 26 4.54 1.78 -9.59
CA ARG A 26 5.94 1.92 -10.06
C ARG A 26 6.24 3.31 -10.59
N GLU A 27 5.34 3.86 -11.39
CA GLU A 27 5.51 5.20 -11.95
C GLU A 27 5.53 6.26 -10.85
N TYR A 28 4.68 6.12 -9.82
CA TYR A 28 4.73 6.95 -8.62
C TYR A 28 6.10 6.87 -7.90
N MET A 29 6.63 5.66 -7.70
CA MET A 29 7.94 5.46 -7.07
C MET A 29 9.09 6.05 -7.90
N ARG A 30 9.03 5.92 -9.23
CA ARG A 30 9.99 6.53 -10.18
C ARG A 30 9.98 8.06 -10.10
N LEU A 31 8.80 8.67 -10.18
CA LEU A 31 8.64 10.13 -10.11
C LEU A 31 9.10 10.70 -8.75
N ARG A 32 8.93 9.93 -7.67
CA ARG A 32 9.44 10.31 -6.33
C ARG A 32 10.95 10.17 -6.21
N ALA A 33 11.57 9.25 -6.95
CA ALA A 33 13.02 9.18 -7.04
C ALA A 33 13.63 10.36 -7.82
N GLU A 34 12.94 10.78 -8.88
CA GLU A 34 13.35 11.90 -9.74
C GLU A 34 13.20 13.27 -9.07
N SER A 35 12.34 13.40 -8.06
CA SER A 35 12.12 14.67 -7.33
C SER A 35 13.21 15.02 -6.30
N GLY A 36 14.25 14.16 -6.14
CA GLY A 36 15.47 14.49 -5.40
C GLY A 36 15.37 14.50 -3.87
N ASN A 37 14.21 14.14 -3.30
CA ASN A 37 13.96 14.16 -1.84
C ASN A 37 14.13 12.78 -1.16
N LEU A 38 14.95 11.90 -1.74
CA LEU A 38 15.18 10.58 -1.15
C LEU A 38 16.36 10.59 -0.17
N PRO A 39 16.20 9.99 1.03
CA PRO A 39 17.31 9.76 1.95
C PRO A 39 18.47 8.96 1.28
N PRO A 40 19.74 9.18 1.65
CA PRO A 40 20.90 8.58 0.97
C PRO A 40 20.90 7.04 0.88
N HIS A 41 20.27 6.35 1.84
CA HIS A 41 20.15 4.90 1.80
C HIS A 41 19.13 4.40 0.76
N MET A 42 18.11 5.22 0.45
CA MET A 42 17.11 4.96 -0.58
C MET A 42 17.65 5.23 -1.98
N GLN A 43 18.49 6.27 -2.12
CA GLN A 43 19.22 6.53 -3.37
C GLN A 43 20.09 5.32 -3.73
N LYS A 44 20.85 4.78 -2.77
CA LYS A 44 21.63 3.55 -2.97
C LYS A 44 20.80 2.32 -3.33
N LEU A 45 19.61 2.18 -2.76
CA LEU A 45 18.72 1.07 -3.09
C LEU A 45 18.18 1.18 -4.51
N ILE A 46 17.81 2.39 -4.96
CA ILE A 46 17.36 2.65 -6.32
C ILE A 46 18.50 2.53 -7.32
N GLU A 47 19.70 3.02 -7.01
CA GLU A 47 20.91 2.80 -7.82
C GLU A 47 21.22 1.30 -7.96
N GLN A 48 21.07 0.52 -6.88
CA GLN A 48 21.24 -0.93 -6.94
C GLN A 48 20.17 -1.58 -7.82
N MET A 49 18.90 -1.18 -7.69
CA MET A 49 17.81 -1.71 -8.52
C MET A 49 17.96 -1.32 -10.00
N GLN A 50 18.46 -0.12 -10.29
CA GLN A 50 18.77 0.33 -11.65
C GLN A 50 19.97 -0.43 -12.21
N THR A 51 21.02 -0.63 -11.41
CA THR A 51 22.19 -1.43 -11.79
C THR A 51 21.80 -2.89 -12.06
N ASP A 52 20.91 -3.46 -11.25
CA ASP A 52 20.39 -4.82 -11.44
C ASP A 52 19.49 -4.90 -12.69
N ALA A 53 18.72 -3.85 -12.98
CA ALA A 53 17.90 -3.75 -14.19
C ALA A 53 18.74 -3.57 -15.46
N ASP A 54 19.78 -2.74 -15.42
CA ASP A 54 20.71 -2.51 -16.53
C ASP A 54 21.57 -3.76 -16.78
N THR A 55 22.02 -4.43 -15.71
CA THR A 55 22.70 -5.73 -15.82
C THR A 55 21.78 -6.80 -16.40
N ALA A 56 20.48 -6.76 -16.08
CA ALA A 56 19.48 -7.64 -16.65
C ALA A 56 19.16 -7.30 -18.12
N ALA A 57 19.22 -6.02 -18.50
CA ALA A 57 19.05 -5.56 -19.87
C ALA A 57 20.27 -5.91 -20.74
N ASP A 58 21.49 -5.72 -20.25
CA ASP A 58 22.73 -6.14 -20.92
C ASP A 58 22.81 -7.66 -21.04
N ALA A 59 22.34 -8.40 -20.02
CA ALA A 59 22.19 -9.86 -20.11
C ALA A 59 21.09 -10.29 -21.09
N ALA A 60 20.05 -9.46 -21.28
CA ALA A 60 18.99 -9.70 -22.25
C ALA A 60 19.44 -9.38 -23.68
N ASP A 61 20.26 -8.34 -23.90
CA ASP A 61 20.85 -8.02 -25.19
C ASP A 61 21.95 -9.03 -25.58
N ALA A 62 22.77 -9.48 -24.62
CA ALA A 62 23.69 -10.60 -24.82
C ALA A 62 22.98 -11.94 -25.06
N ALA A 63 21.75 -12.09 -24.56
CA ALA A 63 20.87 -13.22 -24.88
C ALA A 63 20.17 -13.04 -26.24
N ALA A 64 19.88 -11.81 -26.66
CA ALA A 64 19.26 -11.49 -27.95
C ALA A 64 20.19 -11.82 -29.13
N ASP A 65 21.51 -11.62 -28.98
CA ASP A 65 22.51 -12.04 -29.97
C ASP A 65 22.64 -13.58 -30.07
N ASN A 66 22.31 -14.32 -29.02
CA ASN A 66 22.18 -15.79 -29.06
C ASN A 66 20.78 -16.27 -29.50
N ALA A 67 19.76 -15.40 -29.45
CA ALA A 67 18.37 -15.71 -29.75
C ALA A 67 17.97 -15.55 -31.23
N ALA A 68 18.94 -15.35 -32.14
CA ALA A 68 18.71 -15.53 -33.57
C ALA A 68 18.57 -17.00 -33.98
N GLN A 69 18.67 -17.96 -33.05
CA GLN A 69 18.60 -19.39 -33.36
C GLN A 69 17.59 -20.24 -32.56
N GLU A 70 16.85 -19.72 -31.57
CA GLU A 70 15.86 -20.54 -30.86
C GLU A 70 14.53 -19.82 -30.61
N THR A 71 13.49 -20.46 -31.12
CA THR A 71 12.07 -20.12 -30.99
C THR A 71 11.62 -19.96 -29.53
N ALA A 72 11.02 -18.80 -29.23
CA ALA A 72 10.02 -18.53 -28.19
C ALA A 72 10.13 -19.37 -26.90
N ALA A 73 11.04 -18.98 -26.00
CA ALA A 73 10.96 -19.41 -24.61
C ALA A 73 9.69 -18.83 -23.95
N PRO A 74 8.90 -19.64 -23.22
CA PRO A 74 7.74 -19.14 -22.48
C PRO A 74 8.19 -18.15 -21.38
N PRO A 75 7.30 -17.23 -20.95
CA PRO A 75 7.61 -16.28 -19.87
C PRO A 75 8.15 -17.02 -18.65
N ARG A 76 9.27 -16.54 -18.09
CA ARG A 76 9.85 -17.09 -16.84
C ARG A 76 8.75 -17.10 -15.78
N GLU A 77 8.35 -18.30 -15.38
CA GLU A 77 7.44 -18.52 -14.27
C GLU A 77 8.14 -18.00 -13.02
N ILE A 78 7.62 -16.91 -12.44
CA ILE A 78 8.13 -16.42 -11.16
C ILE A 78 7.75 -17.48 -10.13
N ASP A 79 8.75 -18.19 -9.61
CA ASP A 79 8.54 -19.12 -8.51
C ASP A 79 8.15 -18.31 -7.28
N VAL A 80 6.87 -18.43 -6.92
CA VAL A 80 6.25 -17.82 -5.75
C VAL A 80 7.00 -18.21 -4.47
N ASN A 81 7.62 -19.39 -4.45
CA ASN A 81 8.47 -19.83 -3.36
C ASN A 81 9.76 -18.99 -3.28
N ASP A 82 10.34 -18.54 -4.40
CA ASP A 82 11.56 -17.72 -4.40
C ASP A 82 11.30 -16.34 -3.77
N VAL A 83 10.11 -15.75 -4.00
CA VAL A 83 9.67 -14.51 -3.33
C VAL A 83 9.53 -14.72 -1.82
N LEU A 84 9.00 -15.87 -1.40
CA LEU A 84 8.81 -16.21 0.01
C LEU A 84 10.12 -16.60 0.72
N TYR A 85 11.01 -17.33 0.06
CA TYR A 85 12.29 -17.80 0.60
C TYR A 85 13.36 -16.71 0.63
N ARG A 86 13.32 -15.74 -0.30
CA ARG A 86 14.23 -14.58 -0.29
C ARG A 86 13.73 -13.41 0.55
N SER A 87 12.45 -13.40 0.92
CA SER A 87 11.95 -12.46 1.92
C SER A 87 12.70 -12.72 3.24
N PRO A 88 13.33 -11.71 3.87
CA PRO A 88 13.95 -11.86 5.18
C PRO A 88 12.92 -12.13 6.31
N TYR A 89 11.64 -12.22 5.96
CA TYR A 89 10.52 -12.38 6.88
C TYR A 89 9.87 -13.75 6.67
N LYS A 90 9.64 -14.51 7.75
CA LYS A 90 8.95 -15.81 7.69
C LYS A 90 7.45 -15.58 7.55
N GLY A 91 7.04 -15.04 6.42
CA GLY A 91 5.64 -14.85 6.08
C GLY A 91 5.08 -16.02 5.28
N TRP A 92 3.75 -16.10 5.18
CA TRP A 92 3.11 -16.95 4.20
C TRP A 92 2.11 -16.14 3.37
N LEU A 93 1.88 -16.59 2.13
CA LEU A 93 0.91 -15.95 1.26
C LEU A 93 -0.50 -16.12 1.81
N VAL A 94 -1.28 -15.07 1.68
CA VAL A 94 -2.69 -15.07 1.98
C VAL A 94 -3.47 -14.59 0.77
N ASP A 95 -4.61 -15.24 0.54
CA ASP A 95 -5.52 -14.84 -0.52
C ASP A 95 -6.45 -13.70 -0.05
N GLN A 96 -7.27 -13.19 -0.98
CA GLN A 96 -8.23 -12.13 -0.68
C GLN A 96 -9.35 -12.60 0.27
N ASN A 97 -9.66 -13.91 0.32
CA ASN A 97 -10.67 -14.43 1.23
C ASN A 97 -10.19 -14.37 2.68
N TYR A 98 -8.94 -14.76 2.92
CA TYR A 98 -8.28 -14.66 4.21
C TYR A 98 -8.19 -13.20 4.68
N LEU A 99 -7.79 -12.29 3.78
CA LEU A 99 -7.75 -10.85 4.06
C LEU A 99 -9.13 -10.33 4.49
N ARG A 100 -10.17 -10.63 3.71
CA ARG A 100 -11.56 -10.24 4.02
C ARG A 100 -12.03 -10.82 5.35
N GLN A 101 -11.74 -12.08 5.65
CA GLN A 101 -12.11 -12.69 6.94
C GLN A 101 -11.39 -11.99 8.11
N THR A 102 -10.11 -11.67 7.93
CA THR A 102 -9.30 -10.99 8.95
C THR A 102 -9.82 -9.56 9.19
N GLU A 103 -10.11 -8.81 8.13
CA GLU A 103 -10.74 -7.48 8.20
C GLU A 103 -12.10 -7.52 8.89
N ASN A 104 -12.96 -8.47 8.51
CA ASN A 104 -14.29 -8.63 9.09
C ASN A 104 -14.28 -9.07 10.55
N ALA A 105 -13.21 -9.70 11.03
CA ALA A 105 -13.08 -10.09 12.43
C ALA A 105 -12.47 -8.98 13.30
N ALA A 106 -11.72 -8.05 12.69
CA ALA A 106 -10.97 -7.03 13.43
C ALA A 106 -11.89 -6.00 14.12
N LYS A 107 -11.54 -5.63 15.34
CA LYS A 107 -12.16 -4.53 16.11
C LYS A 107 -11.39 -3.23 15.93
N GLU A 108 -10.08 -3.34 15.70
CA GLU A 108 -9.18 -2.23 15.44
C GLU A 108 -8.18 -2.63 14.36
N ILE A 109 -7.92 -1.73 13.41
CA ILE A 109 -6.95 -1.92 12.33
C ILE A 109 -6.01 -0.71 12.31
N TRP A 110 -4.71 -0.95 12.30
CA TRP A 110 -3.70 0.07 12.04
C TRP A 110 -3.10 -0.17 10.67
N THR A 111 -3.23 0.79 9.76
CA THR A 111 -2.73 0.67 8.39
C THR A 111 -1.62 1.68 8.17
N ILE A 112 -0.45 1.20 7.80
CA ILE A 112 0.68 2.01 7.34
C ILE A 112 0.68 1.95 5.82
N ILE A 113 0.51 3.11 5.19
CA ILE A 113 0.27 3.15 3.74
C ILE A 113 0.79 4.46 3.14
N PRO A 114 1.54 4.42 2.01
CA PRO A 114 2.01 5.64 1.37
C PRO A 114 0.87 6.44 0.74
N LEU A 115 -0.17 5.76 0.26
CA LEU A 115 -1.30 6.38 -0.42
C LEU A 115 -2.58 5.55 -0.30
N LEU A 116 -3.72 6.18 0.00
CA LEU A 116 -5.03 5.53 0.19
C LEU A 116 -5.69 5.01 -1.11
N THR A 117 -4.92 4.74 -2.17
CA THR A 117 -5.43 4.47 -3.52
C THR A 117 -6.52 3.39 -3.54
N PHE A 118 -6.29 2.26 -2.86
CA PHE A 118 -7.26 1.18 -2.80
C PHE A 118 -8.48 1.50 -1.93
N ALA A 119 -8.29 2.30 -0.88
CA ALA A 119 -9.37 2.67 0.03
C ALA A 119 -10.29 3.76 -0.53
N VAL A 120 -10.00 4.34 -1.71
CA VAL A 120 -10.86 5.34 -2.37
C VAL A 120 -11.38 4.88 -3.72
N GLN A 121 -11.15 3.61 -4.10
CA GLN A 121 -11.63 2.99 -5.33
C GLN A 121 -12.83 2.06 -5.01
N PRO A 122 -14.09 2.48 -5.27
CA PRO A 122 -15.29 1.76 -4.83
C PRO A 122 -15.43 0.31 -5.33
N ASP A 123 -14.79 0.02 -6.45
CA ASP A 123 -14.75 -1.28 -7.12
C ASP A 123 -13.72 -2.25 -6.53
N SER A 124 -12.80 -1.77 -5.69
CA SER A 124 -11.77 -2.64 -5.10
C SER A 124 -12.31 -3.47 -3.93
N VAL A 125 -11.78 -4.70 -3.78
CA VAL A 125 -12.13 -5.59 -2.66
C VAL A 125 -11.75 -4.96 -1.31
N LEU A 126 -10.64 -4.23 -1.27
CA LEU A 126 -10.19 -3.50 -0.08
C LEU A 126 -11.16 -2.40 0.31
N PHE A 127 -11.67 -1.63 -0.65
CA PHE A 127 -12.68 -0.60 -0.37
C PHE A 127 -13.91 -1.22 0.31
N GLN A 128 -14.39 -2.35 -0.20
CA GLN A 128 -15.54 -3.04 0.38
C GLN A 128 -15.26 -3.53 1.80
N GLY A 129 -14.07 -4.08 2.04
CA GLY A 129 -13.62 -4.53 3.37
C GLY A 129 -13.53 -3.38 4.37
N VAL A 130 -12.88 -2.28 3.98
CA VAL A 130 -12.80 -1.04 4.78
C VAL A 130 -14.19 -0.51 5.09
N ASN A 131 -15.05 -0.35 4.07
CA ASN A 131 -16.39 0.20 4.27
C ASN A 131 -17.23 -0.69 5.20
N ALA A 132 -17.21 -2.01 5.01
CA ALA A 132 -17.90 -2.95 5.89
C ALA A 132 -17.37 -2.89 7.34
N GLY A 133 -16.05 -2.76 7.51
CA GLY A 133 -15.42 -2.55 8.81
C GLY A 133 -15.90 -1.27 9.49
N ILE A 134 -15.94 -0.16 8.75
CA ILE A 134 -16.44 1.13 9.23
C ILE A 134 -17.93 1.04 9.63
N GLN A 135 -18.79 0.46 8.80
CA GLN A 135 -20.21 0.32 9.15
C GLN A 135 -20.43 -0.54 10.41
N ARG A 136 -19.54 -1.49 10.69
CA ARG A 136 -19.57 -2.33 11.89
C ARG A 136 -19.00 -1.64 13.15
N GLY A 137 -18.41 -0.45 13.03
CA GLY A 137 -17.78 0.26 14.14
C GLY A 137 -16.32 -0.12 14.39
N CYS A 138 -15.64 -0.74 13.42
CA CYS A 138 -14.20 -0.99 13.51
C CYS A 138 -13.45 0.34 13.63
N LYS A 139 -12.45 0.40 14.51
CA LYS A 139 -11.59 1.58 14.67
C LYS A 139 -10.38 1.51 13.77
N HIS A 140 -10.02 2.62 13.13
CA HIS A 140 -8.87 2.68 12.23
C HIS A 140 -7.87 3.73 12.70
N LYS A 141 -6.59 3.37 12.60
CA LYS A 141 -5.46 4.31 12.62
C LYS A 141 -4.72 4.20 11.31
N ILE A 142 -4.55 5.29 10.58
CA ILE A 142 -3.97 5.28 9.25
C ILE A 142 -2.73 6.18 9.25
N PHE A 143 -1.55 5.57 9.05
CA PHE A 143 -0.24 6.24 9.08
C PHE A 143 0.23 6.54 7.65
N MET A 144 0.43 7.81 7.33
CA MET A 144 0.70 8.26 5.97
C MET A 144 1.69 9.43 5.93
N PRO A 145 2.37 9.66 4.80
CA PRO A 145 3.20 10.84 4.64
C PRO A 145 2.34 12.11 4.54
N ASP A 146 2.78 13.19 5.16
CA ASP A 146 2.14 14.51 5.14
C ASP A 146 2.42 15.20 3.80
N THR A 147 1.62 14.86 2.79
CA THR A 147 1.74 15.41 1.44
C THR A 147 0.40 15.95 0.94
N PRO A 148 0.38 16.96 0.05
CA PRO A 148 -0.87 17.51 -0.50
C PRO A 148 -1.77 16.47 -1.18
N GLU A 149 -1.18 15.44 -1.79
CA GLU A 149 -1.94 14.34 -2.41
C GLU A 149 -2.64 13.47 -1.35
N VAL A 150 -1.96 13.16 -0.25
CA VAL A 150 -2.54 12.42 0.87
C VAL A 150 -3.72 13.17 1.49
N HIS A 151 -3.62 14.48 1.68
CA HIS A 151 -4.73 15.30 2.19
C HIS A 151 -5.99 15.21 1.30
N LYS A 152 -5.81 15.23 -0.03
CA LYS A 152 -6.92 15.04 -0.97
C LYS A 152 -7.56 13.65 -0.82
N ASN A 153 -6.74 12.61 -0.69
CA ASN A 153 -7.23 11.26 -0.50
C ASN A 153 -7.91 11.04 0.86
N ILE A 154 -7.49 11.75 1.91
CA ILE A 154 -8.19 11.77 3.21
C ILE A 154 -9.60 12.33 3.05
N ALA A 155 -9.73 13.49 2.40
CA ALA A 155 -11.04 14.11 2.18
C ALA A 155 -11.97 13.16 1.40
N GLU A 156 -11.44 12.52 0.35
CA GLU A 156 -12.19 11.56 -0.45
C GLU A 156 -12.56 10.29 0.35
N TYR A 157 -11.64 9.76 1.14
CA TYR A 157 -11.90 8.63 2.04
C TYR A 157 -13.07 8.95 3.00
N ILE A 158 -13.04 10.12 3.64
CA ILE A 158 -14.08 10.56 4.57
C ILE A 158 -15.43 10.67 3.84
N ARG A 159 -15.43 11.23 2.63
CA ARG A 159 -16.63 11.39 1.80
C ARG A 159 -17.27 10.06 1.43
N LEU A 160 -16.43 9.09 1.04
CA LEU A 160 -16.86 7.77 0.57
C LEU A 160 -17.33 6.86 1.72
N HIS A 161 -16.53 6.75 2.79
CA HIS A 161 -16.79 5.80 3.89
C HIS A 161 -17.68 6.36 5.00
N ARG A 162 -17.76 7.69 5.13
CA ARG A 162 -18.55 8.41 6.14
C ARG A 162 -18.36 7.84 7.56
N PRO A 163 -17.11 7.75 8.05
CA PRO A 163 -16.85 7.22 9.38
C PRO A 163 -17.47 8.09 10.48
N LEU A 164 -17.83 7.46 11.61
CA LEU A 164 -18.31 8.17 12.79
C LEU A 164 -17.16 8.98 13.45
N PRO A 165 -17.48 10.03 14.22
CA PRO A 165 -16.49 10.76 15.01
C PRO A 165 -15.64 9.81 15.88
N GLY A 166 -14.32 9.99 15.86
CA GLY A 166 -13.36 9.18 16.62
C GLY A 166 -13.17 7.74 16.13
N GLN A 167 -13.85 7.33 15.05
CA GLN A 167 -13.71 5.99 14.49
C GLN A 167 -12.44 5.83 13.66
N VAL A 168 -12.02 6.88 12.95
CA VAL A 168 -10.81 6.91 12.13
C VAL A 168 -9.91 8.04 12.60
N GLU A 169 -8.64 7.72 12.79
CA GLU A 169 -7.56 8.67 13.08
C GLU A 169 -6.52 8.59 11.97
N PHE A 170 -6.20 9.72 11.34
CA PHE A 170 -5.10 9.82 10.39
C PHE A 170 -3.88 10.39 11.10
N ILE A 171 -2.77 9.66 11.06
CA ILE A 171 -1.48 10.03 11.65
C ILE A 171 -0.59 10.45 10.50
N LEU A 172 -0.43 11.76 10.34
CA LEU A 172 0.43 12.32 9.31
C LEU A 172 1.86 12.42 9.83
N ILE A 173 2.78 11.87 9.05
CA ILE A 173 4.21 11.82 9.33
C ILE A 173 4.89 12.72 8.31
N PRO A 174 5.77 13.65 8.70
CA PRO A 174 6.53 14.46 7.74
C PRO A 174 7.12 13.61 6.62
N ASP A 175 7.00 14.07 5.37
CA ASP A 175 7.36 13.28 4.19
C ASP A 175 8.83 12.80 4.21
N ASP A 176 9.72 13.63 4.74
CA ASP A 176 11.15 13.36 4.92
C ASP A 176 11.44 12.31 6.02
N GLU A 177 10.50 12.10 6.94
CA GLU A 177 10.56 11.08 7.99
C GLU A 177 9.80 9.79 7.64
N TYR A 178 9.06 9.76 6.53
CA TYR A 178 8.23 8.63 6.15
C TYR A 178 9.02 7.58 5.36
N VAL A 179 9.33 6.46 6.02
CA VAL A 179 10.21 5.39 5.49
C VAL A 179 9.47 4.14 4.99
N PHE A 180 8.14 4.14 5.00
CA PHE A 180 7.36 2.98 4.58
C PHE A 180 7.03 3.10 3.09
N HIS A 181 7.18 2.00 2.35
CA HIS A 181 6.89 1.98 0.92
C HIS A 181 5.77 1.02 0.57
N THR A 182 5.53 -0.01 1.38
CA THR A 182 4.48 -1.01 1.18
C THR A 182 3.20 -0.66 1.94
N VAL A 183 2.10 -1.34 1.62
CA VAL A 183 0.88 -1.30 2.43
C VAL A 183 1.00 -2.35 3.51
N LEU A 184 0.87 -1.96 4.77
CA LEU A 184 0.97 -2.87 5.91
C LEU A 184 -0.21 -2.65 6.87
N SER A 185 -1.01 -3.70 7.05
CA SER A 185 -2.19 -3.68 7.92
C SER A 185 -1.96 -4.54 9.16
N LEU A 186 -2.20 -3.96 10.32
CA LEU A 186 -2.10 -4.59 11.64
C LEU A 186 -3.50 -4.74 12.22
N TYR A 187 -3.95 -5.98 12.38
CA TYR A 187 -5.27 -6.32 12.89
C TYR A 187 -5.21 -6.61 14.38
N ASN A 188 -6.07 -5.93 15.14
CA ASN A 188 -6.16 -5.99 16.60
C ASN A 188 -4.79 -5.82 17.29
N PRO A 189 -4.06 -4.72 17.03
CA PRO A 189 -2.67 -4.54 17.46
C PRO A 189 -2.48 -4.44 18.99
N GLN A 190 -3.57 -4.26 19.74
CA GLN A 190 -3.57 -4.29 21.21
C GLN A 190 -4.08 -5.61 21.80
N SER A 191 -4.41 -6.61 20.97
CA SER A 191 -4.85 -7.92 21.45
C SER A 191 -3.67 -8.86 21.77
N ASP A 192 -3.97 -9.99 22.41
CA ASP A 192 -2.98 -11.03 22.70
C ASP A 192 -2.44 -11.70 21.42
N ASN A 193 -3.26 -11.75 20.36
CA ASN A 193 -2.96 -12.38 19.07
C ASN A 193 -3.10 -11.40 17.90
N PRO A 194 -2.21 -10.40 17.80
CA PRO A 194 -2.24 -9.47 16.68
C PRO A 194 -1.84 -10.18 15.38
N THR A 195 -2.29 -9.65 14.24
CA THR A 195 -1.91 -10.14 12.91
C THR A 195 -1.40 -8.98 12.07
N ALA A 196 -0.25 -9.15 11.41
CA ALA A 196 0.23 -8.22 10.39
C ALA A 196 0.12 -8.86 8.99
N ILE A 197 -0.41 -8.10 8.04
CA ILE A 197 -0.46 -8.49 6.62
C ILE A 197 0.12 -7.34 5.80
N GLU A 198 1.13 -7.65 4.99
CA GLU A 198 1.79 -6.71 4.10
C GLU A 198 1.44 -7.01 2.65
N TYR A 199 1.21 -5.95 1.87
CA TYR A 199 1.14 -6.01 0.43
C TYR A 199 2.55 -5.95 -0.15
N LEU A 200 2.95 -7.02 -0.84
CA LEU A 200 4.21 -7.06 -1.57
C LEU A 200 3.92 -6.81 -3.06
N PRO A 201 4.32 -5.65 -3.61
CA PRO A 201 4.22 -5.40 -5.04
C PRO A 201 5.31 -6.22 -5.76
N ALA A 202 4.97 -7.40 -6.27
CA ALA A 202 5.86 -8.18 -7.13
C ALA A 202 5.45 -8.03 -8.61
N GLU A 203 6.42 -8.21 -9.50
CA GLU A 203 6.33 -7.74 -10.89
C GLU A 203 5.14 -8.31 -11.69
N HIS A 204 4.72 -9.52 -11.32
CA HIS A 204 3.58 -10.23 -11.91
C HIS A 204 2.64 -10.82 -10.86
N LEU A 205 2.75 -10.39 -9.59
CA LEU A 205 2.00 -10.97 -8.49
C LEU A 205 1.68 -9.93 -7.42
N ALA A 206 0.45 -9.42 -7.44
CA ALA A 206 -0.11 -8.64 -6.34
C ALA A 206 -0.40 -9.59 -5.18
N THR A 207 0.51 -9.68 -4.20
CA THR A 207 0.37 -10.63 -3.09
C THR A 207 0.22 -9.94 -1.74
N TRP A 208 -0.52 -10.63 -0.88
CA TRP A 208 -0.59 -10.33 0.53
C TRP A 208 0.19 -11.40 1.28
N VAL A 209 1.06 -10.97 2.18
CA VAL A 209 1.86 -11.85 3.02
C VAL A 209 1.47 -11.60 4.46
N ARG A 210 0.95 -12.64 5.12
CA ARG A 210 0.82 -12.61 6.57
C ARG A 210 2.20 -12.84 7.17
N MET A 211 2.56 -11.97 8.11
CA MET A 211 3.86 -11.99 8.76
C MET A 211 3.87 -12.90 9.98
N ASP A 212 5.06 -13.37 10.35
CA ASP A 212 5.27 -14.07 11.61
C ASP A 212 4.99 -13.17 12.83
N GLU A 213 4.92 -13.81 13.99
CA GLU A 213 4.63 -13.15 15.25
C GLU A 213 5.70 -12.12 15.64
N ASP A 214 6.98 -12.43 15.43
CA ASP A 214 8.10 -11.58 15.81
C ASP A 214 8.12 -10.28 14.98
N TYR A 215 7.92 -10.38 13.67
CA TYR A 215 7.76 -9.23 12.78
C TYR A 215 6.51 -8.43 13.14
N THR A 216 5.37 -9.11 13.35
CA THR A 216 4.12 -8.45 13.77
C THR A 216 4.33 -7.60 15.02
N ARG A 217 4.98 -8.15 16.06
CA ARG A 217 5.26 -7.44 17.31
C ARG A 217 6.24 -6.27 17.10
N ARG A 218 7.28 -6.45 16.28
CA ARG A 218 8.25 -5.38 15.95
C ARG A 218 7.57 -4.20 15.27
N ILE A 219 6.75 -4.45 14.25
CA ILE A 219 6.04 -3.39 13.54
C ILE A 219 5.03 -2.69 14.46
N ILE A 220 4.29 -3.42 15.29
CA ILE A 220 3.38 -2.79 16.27
C ILE A 220 4.15 -1.85 17.20
N ASN A 221 5.34 -2.24 17.66
CA ASN A 221 6.18 -1.39 18.49
C ASN A 221 6.67 -0.15 17.74
N ALA A 222 7.07 -0.29 16.48
CA ALA A 222 7.43 0.84 15.62
C ALA A 222 6.23 1.79 15.44
N ALA A 223 5.05 1.27 15.11
CA ALA A 223 3.83 2.06 14.97
C ALA A 223 3.46 2.78 16.28
N LYS A 224 3.66 2.14 17.44
CA LYS A 224 3.49 2.77 18.77
C LYS A 224 4.48 3.91 19.02
N ILE A 225 5.72 3.81 18.52
CA ILE A 225 6.71 4.90 18.60
C ILE A 225 6.26 6.06 17.73
N VAL A 226 5.91 5.79 16.47
CA VAL A 226 5.42 6.79 15.51
C VAL A 226 4.17 7.49 16.05
N LEU A 227 3.19 6.73 16.54
CA LEU A 227 1.97 7.27 17.14
C LEU A 227 2.26 8.19 18.32
N ARG A 228 3.25 7.87 19.17
CA ARG A 228 3.64 8.75 20.29
C ARG A 228 4.33 10.02 19.79
N LYS A 229 5.18 9.92 18.77
CA LYS A 229 5.92 11.06 18.22
C LYS A 229 4.99 12.05 17.51
N PHE A 230 4.06 11.56 16.70
CA PHE A 230 3.26 12.39 15.80
C PHE A 230 1.81 12.60 16.25
N ARG A 231 1.45 12.17 17.48
CA ARG A 231 0.07 12.29 18.00
C ARG A 231 -0.51 13.70 17.91
N ASN A 232 0.34 14.72 18.05
CA ASN A 232 -0.08 16.13 18.05
C ASN A 232 -0.31 16.68 16.63
N GLY A 233 0.20 16.00 15.60
CA GLY A 233 -0.05 16.29 14.19
C GLY A 233 -1.14 15.40 13.56
N SER A 234 -1.79 14.55 14.36
CA SER A 234 -2.86 13.66 13.89
C SER A 234 -4.16 14.42 13.61
N TYR A 235 -4.85 14.02 12.54
CA TYR A 235 -6.24 14.39 12.30
C TYR A 235 -7.15 13.35 12.95
N ILE A 236 -7.72 13.74 14.09
CA ILE A 236 -8.80 12.98 14.71
C ILE A 236 -10.11 13.54 14.17
N LEU A 237 -10.91 12.68 13.52
CA LEU A 237 -12.23 13.08 13.04
C LEU A 237 -13.12 13.44 14.23
N THR A 238 -13.40 14.73 14.38
CA THR A 238 -14.37 15.26 15.34
C THR A 238 -15.69 15.56 14.63
N GLU A 239 -16.77 15.72 15.40
CA GLU A 239 -18.06 16.11 14.83
C GLU A 239 -17.99 17.42 14.03
N SER A 240 -17.16 18.39 14.45
CA SER A 240 -17.04 19.69 13.77
C SER A 240 -16.35 19.59 12.40
N ILE A 241 -15.34 18.73 12.28
CA ILE A 241 -14.63 18.47 11.01
C ILE A 241 -15.57 17.76 10.02
N LEU A 242 -16.32 16.76 10.50
CA LEU A 242 -17.26 16.03 9.65
C LEU A 242 -18.38 16.92 9.10
N ARG A 243 -18.88 17.89 9.88
CA ARG A 243 -19.88 18.85 9.41
C ARG A 243 -19.34 19.75 8.29
N HIS A 244 -18.15 20.33 8.46
CA HIS A 244 -17.55 21.17 7.41
C HIS A 244 -17.36 20.43 6.09
N ILE A 245 -16.93 19.17 6.13
CA ILE A 245 -16.75 18.35 4.91
C ILE A 245 -18.09 18.00 4.26
N GLN A 246 -19.18 17.93 5.03
CA GLN A 246 -20.53 17.61 4.53
C GLN A 246 -21.26 18.83 3.94
N ASP A 247 -20.93 20.03 4.41
CA ASP A 247 -21.57 21.29 4.05
C ASP A 247 -21.00 21.94 2.76
N ASP A 248 -19.83 21.51 2.27
CA ASP A 248 -19.24 21.94 0.98
C ASP A 248 -19.93 21.31 -0.27
N LYS A 249 -21.26 21.14 -0.23
CA LYS A 249 -22.11 20.65 -1.34
C LYS A 249 -22.96 21.76 -1.95
#